data_AF-A0A6L9ZWB1-F1
#
_entry.id   AF-A0A6L9ZWB1-F1
#
_cell.length_a   1.000
_cell.length_b   1.000
_cell.length_c   1.000
_cell.angle_alpha   90.00
_cell.angle_beta   90.00
_cell.angle_gamma   90.00
#
_symmetry.space_group_name_H-M   'P 1'
#
loop_
_entity.id
_entity.type
_entity.pdbx_description
1 polymer ?
#
loop_
_entity_poly.entity_id
_entity_poly.type
_entity_poly.pdbx_seq_one_letter_code
_entity_poly.pdbx_strand_id
1 'polypeptide(L)'
;MHLLFVTFFFQNGIKGNKPISIGHSYSVICALPEGIATGNVPWAVPLLAERVPSSEKATNIGNKQLEKSFKLLLSLEISYQF
;
A
#
# COMPACT_ATOMS: atom_id res chain seq x y z
N MET A 1 1.69 13.13 -9.74
CA MET A 1 1.29 11.87 -9.08
C MET A 1 1.54 11.99 -7.59
N HIS A 2 0.49 12.00 -6.76
CA HIS A 2 0.64 11.97 -5.30
C HIS A 2 0.65 10.51 -4.83
N LEU A 3 1.61 10.14 -4.01
CA LEU A 3 1.67 8.82 -3.38
C LEU A 3 1.03 8.93 -1.99
N LEU A 4 0.00 8.14 -1.72
CA LEU A 4 -0.65 8.12 -0.41
C LEU A 4 -0.35 6.80 0.29
N PHE A 5 0.04 6.90 1.55
CA PHE A 5 0.17 5.77 2.46
C PHE A 5 -1.18 5.53 3.14
N VAL A 6 -1.75 4.33 2.97
CA VAL A 6 -3.02 3.96 3.58
C VAL A 6 -2.84 2.68 4.39
N THR A 7 -3.25 2.73 5.67
CA THR A 7 -3.32 1.54 6.52
C THR A 7 -4.74 0.98 6.49
N PHE A 8 -4.90 -0.28 6.09
CA PHE A 8 -6.18 -0.99 6.16
C PHE A 8 -6.16 -1.99 7.32
N PHE A 9 -7.27 -2.05 8.06
CA PHE A 9 -7.49 -3.04 9.11
C PHE A 9 -8.69 -3.91 8.72
N PHE A 10 -8.46 -5.20 8.48
CA PHE A 10 -9.53 -6.14 8.14
C PHE A 10 -9.69 -7.19 9.23
N GLN A 11 -10.92 -7.34 9.74
CA GLN A 11 -11.28 -8.37 10.71
C GLN A 11 -12.04 -9.49 10.01
N ASN A 12 -11.50 -10.72 10.06
CA ASN A 12 -12.23 -11.90 9.63
C ASN A 12 -13.29 -12.25 10.68
N GLY A 13 -14.56 -12.01 10.38
CA GLY A 13 -15.67 -12.46 11.23
C GLY A 13 -15.88 -13.97 11.08
N ILE A 14 -15.61 -14.76 12.12
CA ILE A 14 -16.01 -16.17 12.17
C ILE A 14 -17.45 -16.22 12.68
N LYS A 15 -18.38 -16.74 11.86
CA LYS A 15 -19.80 -16.87 12.20
C LYS A 15 -19.96 -17.61 13.53
N GLY A 16 -20.55 -16.96 14.53
CA GLY A 16 -20.90 -17.57 15.83
C GLY A 16 -19.87 -17.40 16.95
N ASN A 17 -18.70 -16.82 16.70
CA ASN A 17 -17.75 -16.44 17.77
C ASN A 17 -17.67 -14.92 17.89
N LYS A 18 -17.55 -14.38 19.11
CA LYS A 18 -17.03 -13.02 19.30
C LYS A 18 -15.68 -12.97 18.57
N PRO A 19 -15.40 -11.97 17.72
CA PRO A 19 -14.20 -11.97 16.89
C PRO A 19 -12.98 -12.11 17.81
N ILE A 20 -12.28 -13.25 17.72
CA ILE A 20 -10.94 -13.37 18.31
C ILE A 20 -10.08 -12.46 17.43
N SER A 21 -9.83 -11.27 17.96
CA SER A 21 -9.33 -10.11 17.24
C SER A 21 -7.85 -10.26 16.91
N ILE A 22 -7.54 -10.98 15.84
CA ILE A 22 -6.30 -10.77 15.10
C ILE A 22 -6.71 -10.12 13.78
N GLY A 23 -6.99 -8.81 13.83
CA GLY A 23 -7.16 -8.06 12.60
C GLY A 23 -5.84 -8.01 11.85
N HIS A 24 -5.87 -8.22 10.54
CA HIS A 24 -4.68 -8.12 9.72
C HIS A 24 -4.54 -6.65 9.30
N SER A 25 -3.49 -6.00 9.79
CA SER A 25 -3.08 -4.67 9.33
C SER A 25 -2.27 -4.80 8.04
N TYR A 26 -2.55 -3.93 7.07
CA TYR A 26 -1.81 -3.85 5.82
C TYR A 26 -1.34 -2.42 5.57
N SER A 27 -0.16 -2.32 4.98
CA SER A 27 0.46 -1.09 4.46
C SER A 27 0.32 -1.08 2.95
N VAL A 28 -0.38 -0.09 2.41
CA VAL A 28 -0.65 0.04 0.97
C VAL A 28 -0.08 1.35 0.44
N ILE A 29 0.69 1.25 -0.63
CA ILE A 29 1.13 2.38 -1.45
C ILE A 29 0.18 2.51 -2.63
N CYS A 30 -0.45 3.68 -2.77
CA CYS A 30 -1.37 3.96 -3.87
C CYS A 30 -0.86 5.10 -4.76
N ALA A 31 -1.08 4.98 -6.06
CA ALA A 31 -1.08 6.11 -6.98
C ALA A 31 -2.42 6.84 -6.91
N LEU A 32 -2.36 8.16 -6.73
CA LEU A 32 -3.50 9.04 -6.89
C LEU A 32 -3.41 9.73 -8.25
N PRO A 33 -4.19 9.29 -9.26
CA PRO A 33 -4.27 9.97 -10.54
C PRO A 33 -4.89 11.36 -10.37
N GLU A 34 -4.60 12.25 -11.32
CA GLU A 34 -5.18 13.59 -11.32
C GLU A 34 -6.69 13.55 -11.60
N GLY A 35 -7.45 14.44 -10.94
CA GLY A 35 -8.91 14.47 -11.07
C GLY A 35 -9.39 14.65 -12.51
N ILE A 36 -8.66 15.39 -13.34
CA ILE A 36 -8.99 15.57 -14.77
C ILE A 36 -9.00 14.22 -15.50
N ALA A 37 -8.00 13.36 -15.24
CA ALA A 37 -7.88 12.05 -15.86
C ALA A 37 -8.97 11.07 -15.40
N THR A 38 -9.62 11.35 -14.27
CA THR A 38 -10.60 10.45 -13.65
C THR A 38 -12.04 10.95 -13.68
N GLY A 39 -12.32 12.06 -14.38
CA GLY A 39 -13.64 12.69 -14.37
C GLY A 39 -14.02 13.23 -12.98
N ASN A 40 -13.03 13.66 -12.18
CA ASN A 40 -13.15 14.15 -10.80
C ASN A 40 -13.70 13.12 -9.81
N VAL A 41 -13.72 11.85 -10.16
CA VAL A 41 -14.02 10.76 -9.22
C VAL A 41 -12.78 10.49 -8.37
N PRO A 42 -12.91 10.27 -7.05
CA PRO A 42 -11.78 9.92 -6.19
C PRO A 42 -11.35 8.48 -6.48
N TRP A 43 -10.14 8.31 -7.00
CA TRP A 43 -9.51 7.00 -7.22
C TRP A 43 -8.25 6.84 -6.40
N ALA A 44 -8.02 5.62 -5.94
CA ALA A 44 -6.74 5.18 -5.42
C ALA A 44 -6.38 3.87 -6.12
N VAL A 45 -5.27 3.87 -6.87
CA VAL A 45 -4.79 2.68 -7.56
C VAL A 45 -3.70 2.05 -6.69
N PRO A 46 -3.93 0.87 -6.09
CA PRO A 46 -2.94 0.21 -5.25
C PRO A 46 -1.77 -0.27 -6.11
N LEU A 47 -0.55 0.12 -5.75
CA LEU A 47 0.69 -0.29 -6.42
C LEU A 47 1.38 -1.43 -5.67
N LEU A 48 1.44 -1.32 -4.34
CA LEU A 48 2.03 -2.31 -3.45
C LEU A 48 1.17 -2.45 -2.20
N ALA A 49 1.01 -3.69 -1.73
CA ALA A 49 0.34 -4.00 -0.47
C ALA A 49 1.17 -5.04 0.30
N GLU A 50 1.53 -4.73 1.54
CA GLU A 50 2.26 -5.64 2.42
C GLU A 50 1.55 -5.76 3.77
N ARG A 51 1.54 -6.97 4.33
CA ARG A 51 1.00 -7.19 5.67
C ARG A 51 1.94 -6.52 6.69
N VAL A 52 1.36 -5.83 7.66
CA VAL A 52 2.07 -5.26 8.80
C VAL A 52 2.11 -6.32 9.91
N PRO A 53 3.30 -6.84 10.27
CA PRO A 53 3.45 -7.71 11.43
C PRO A 53 3.00 -6.99 12.71
N SER A 54 2.47 -7.74 13.69
CA SER A 54 2.03 -7.17 14.97
C SER A 54 3.16 -6.52 15.78
N SER A 55 4.41 -6.85 15.48
CA SER A 55 5.61 -6.27 16.09
C SER A 55 6.13 -5.00 15.39
N GLU A 56 5.49 -4.57 14.30
CA GLU A 56 5.97 -3.49 13.44
C GLU A 56 4.93 -2.39 13.28
N LYS A 57 5.40 -1.18 12.97
CA LYS A 57 4.52 -0.05 12.64
C LYS A 57 4.26 -0.03 11.14
N ALA A 58 3.02 0.31 10.76
CA ALA A 58 2.64 0.40 9.36
C ALA A 58 3.54 1.39 8.58
N THR A 59 3.92 2.52 9.20
CA THR A 59 4.85 3.50 8.61
C THR A 59 6.23 2.91 8.28
N ASN A 60 6.74 1.99 9.10
CA ASN A 60 8.02 1.33 8.84
C ASN A 60 7.92 0.44 7.60
N ILE A 61 6.82 -0.31 7.48
CA ILE A 61 6.54 -1.15 6.31
C ILE A 61 6.36 -0.27 5.07
N GLY A 62 5.61 0.84 5.17
CA GLY A 62 5.46 1.81 4.09
C GLY A 62 6.78 2.38 3.60
N ASN A 63 7.68 2.78 4.51
CA ASN A 63 8.99 3.29 4.15
C ASN A 63 9.84 2.24 3.43
N LYS A 64 9.81 0.98 3.89
CA LYS A 64 10.47 -0.14 3.21
C LYS A 64 9.91 -0.36 1.80
N GLN A 65 8.58 -0.27 1.63
CA GLN A 65 7.94 -0.37 0.32
C GLN A 65 8.33 0.77 -0.62
N LEU A 66 8.44 2.01 -0.11
CA LEU A 66 8.91 3.16 -0.88
C LEU A 66 10.35 2.95 -1.36
N GLU A 67 11.26 2.54 -0.47
CA GLU A 67 12.65 2.28 -0.81
C GLU A 67 12.78 1.21 -1.91
N LYS A 68 12.03 0.11 -1.80
CA LYS A 68 11.96 -0.93 -2.84
C LYS A 68 11.48 -0.35 -4.17
N SER A 69 10.44 0.49 -4.14
CA SER A 69 9.86 1.09 -5.35
C SER A 69 10.87 1.99 -6.07
N PHE A 70 11.60 2.84 -5.33
CA PHE A 70 12.65 3.69 -5.90
C PHE A 70 13.80 2.87 -6.48
N LYS A 71 14.26 1.82 -5.78
CA LYS A 71 15.31 0.93 -6.28
C LYS A 71 14.91 0.23 -7.58
N LEU A 72 13.66 -0.23 -7.66
CA LEU A 72 13.13 -0.86 -8.88
C LEU A 72 13.12 0.12 -10.05
N LEU A 73 12.62 1.35 -9.84
CA LEU A 73 12.57 2.39 -10.87
C LEU A 73 13.98 2.74 -11.39
N LEU A 74 14.94 2.96 -10.50
CA LEU A 74 16.33 3.23 -10.86
C LEU A 74 16.95 2.08 -11.67
N SER A 75 16.70 0.83 -11.27
CA SER A 75 17.20 -0.34 -12.00
C SER A 75 16.60 -0.46 -13.40
N LEU A 76 15.32 -0.11 -13.55
CA LEU A 76 14.64 -0.12 -14.85
C LEU A 76 15.19 0.99 -15.75
N GLU A 77 15.33 2.22 -15.26
CA GLU A 77 15.92 3.34 -16.02
C GLU A 77 17.30 2.98 -16.55
N ILE A 78 18.18 2.40 -15.72
CA ILE A 78 19.52 1.96 -16.16
C ILE A 78 19.42 0.90 -17.26
N SER A 79 18.45 -0.02 -17.17
CA SER A 79 18.25 -1.07 -18.18
C SER A 79 17.75 -0.55 -19.53
N TYR A 80 17.06 0.59 -19.57
CA TYR A 80 16.61 1.25 -20.80
C TYR A 80 17.63 2.25 -21.36
N GLN A 81 18.79 2.40 -20.73
CA GLN A 81 19.90 3.24 -21.22
C GLN A 81 21.01 2.43 -21.92
N PHE A 82 20.85 1.10 -22.01
CA PHE A 82 21.71 0.17 -22.76
C PHE A 82 20.87 -0.62 -23.77
#